data_AF-A0A6L5FWP8-F1
#
_entry.id   AF-A0A6L5FWP8-F1
#
_cell.length_a   1.000
_cell.length_b   1.000
_cell.length_c   1.000
_cell.angle_alpha   90.00
_cell.angle_beta   90.00
_cell.angle_gamma   90.00
#
_symmetry.space_group_name_H-M   'P 1'
#
loop_
_entity.id
_entity.type
_entity.pdbx_description
1 polymer ?
#
loop_
_entity_poly.entity_id
_entity_poly.type
_entity_poly.pdbx_seq_one_letter_code
_entity_poly.pdbx_strand_id
1 'polypeptide(L)' 'GISATGVAGPAAQDGHPVGTIFVGAHYKGRTEVRNPRGYGTRDHIRGIAVTSAIDLGRRILGG' A
#
# COMPACT_ATOMS: atom_id res chain seq x y z
N GLY A 1 -5.03 -12.07 -5.47
CA GLY A 1 -5.28 -11.39 -4.18
C GLY A 1 -4.56 -10.06 -4.16
N ILE A 2 -5.08 -9.09 -3.41
CA ILE A 2 -4.48 -7.77 -3.18
C ILE A 2 -4.42 -7.54 -1.66
N SER A 3 -3.35 -6.93 -1.17
CA SER A 3 -3.17 -6.58 0.24
C SER A 3 -2.57 -5.18 0.41
N ALA A 4 -2.82 -4.57 1.56
CA ALA A 4 -2.19 -3.33 1.98
C ALA A 4 -1.90 -3.37 3.49
N THR A 5 -0.75 -2.86 3.89
CA THR A 5 -0.35 -2.68 5.30
C THR A 5 0.48 -1.42 5.44
N GLY A 6 0.52 -0.82 6.63
CA GLY A 6 1.27 0.41 6.85
C GLY A 6 0.85 1.17 8.10
N VAL A 7 1.46 2.34 8.28
CA VAL A 7 1.27 3.22 9.44
C VAL A 7 0.63 4.52 8.98
N ALA A 8 -0.69 4.64 9.20
CA ALA A 8 -1.42 5.86 8.85
C ALA A 8 -1.30 6.99 9.88
N GLY A 9 -0.70 6.71 11.05
CA GLY A 9 -0.50 7.68 12.13
C GLY A 9 -1.60 7.67 13.20
N PRO A 10 -1.53 8.59 14.18
CA PRO A 10 -0.70 9.79 14.19
C PRO A 10 0.76 9.59 14.63
N ALA A 11 1.13 8.42 15.15
CA ALA A 11 2.49 8.12 15.60
C ALA A 11 3.10 6.94 14.84
N ALA A 12 4.42 6.80 14.95
CA ALA A 12 5.13 5.62 14.48
C ALA A 12 4.60 4.35 15.17
N GLN A 13 4.65 3.23 14.46
CA GLN A 13 4.24 1.91 14.97
C GLN A 13 5.33 0.90 14.63
N ASP A 14 5.73 0.07 15.59
CA ASP A 14 6.76 -0.97 15.40
C ASP A 14 8.05 -0.44 14.73
N GLY A 15 8.48 0.77 15.09
CA GLY A 15 9.66 1.43 14.50
C GLY A 15 9.47 2.05 13.11
N HIS A 16 8.28 1.93 12.50
CA HIS A 16 7.99 2.48 11.18
C HIS A 16 7.34 3.87 11.28
N PRO A 17 7.81 4.87 10.51
CA PRO A 17 7.25 6.21 10.54
C PRO A 17 5.84 6.27 9.96
N VAL A 18 5.08 7.30 10.34
CA VAL A 18 3.81 7.66 9.68
C VAL A 18 4.04 7.84 8.19
N GLY A 19 3.15 7.28 7.37
CA GLY A 19 3.26 7.27 5.92
C GLY A 19 3.99 6.06 5.35
N THR A 20 4.45 5.13 6.19
CA THR A 20 4.88 3.80 5.72
C THR A 20 3.69 3.05 5.12
N ILE A 21 3.81 2.61 3.87
CA ILE A 21 2.80 1.78 3.21
C ILE A 21 3.50 0.69 2.40
N PHE A 22 2.96 -0.51 2.45
CA PHE A 22 3.25 -1.61 1.54
C PHE A 22 1.95 -2.10 0.92
N VAL A 23 1.95 -2.28 -0.40
CA VAL A 23 0.85 -2.91 -1.13
C VAL A 23 1.36 -4.12 -1.88
N GLY A 24 0.64 -5.23 -1.79
CA GLY A 24 0.99 -6.49 -2.43
C GLY A 24 -0.11 -6.96 -3.37
N ALA A 25 0.27 -7.61 -4.46
CA ALA A 25 -0.66 -8.32 -5.33
C ALA A 25 -0.09 -9.67 -5.76
N HIS A 26 -0.97 -10.67 -5.83
CA HIS A 26 -0.64 -11.99 -6.33
C HIS A 26 -1.68 -12.45 -7.36
N TYR A 27 -1.23 -12.85 -8.55
CA TYR A 27 -2.09 -13.35 -9.62
C TYR A 27 -1.34 -14.35 -10.50
N LYS A 28 -1.95 -15.52 -10.76
CA LYS A 28 -1.39 -16.59 -11.62
C LYS A 28 0.10 -16.89 -11.37
N GLY A 29 0.49 -17.06 -10.11
CA GLY A 29 1.88 -17.38 -9.74
C GLY A 29 2.83 -16.17 -9.71
N ARG A 30 2.39 -14.98 -10.12
CA ARG A 30 3.16 -13.75 -10.03
C ARG A 30 2.84 -13.02 -8.73
N THR A 31 3.86 -12.55 -8.03
CA THR A 31 3.73 -11.71 -6.84
C THR A 31 4.48 -10.41 -7.05
N GLU A 32 3.82 -9.28 -6.83
CA GLU A 32 4.46 -7.96 -6.83
C GLU A 32 4.18 -7.24 -5.52
N VAL A 33 5.15 -6.45 -5.07
CA VAL A 33 5.04 -5.58 -3.89
C VAL A 33 5.51 -4.18 -4.27
N ARG A 34 4.81 -3.14 -3.78
CA ARG A 34 5.19 -1.74 -3.93
C ARG A 34 5.14 -1.04 -2.58
N ASN A 35 5.98 -0.02 -2.39
CA ASN A 35 5.98 0.82 -1.19
C ASN A 35 5.71 2.29 -1.57
N PRO A 36 4.44 2.70 -1.76
CA PRO A 36 4.12 4.11 -1.93
C PRO A 36 4.41 4.85 -0.62
N ARG A 37 4.80 6.12 -0.71
CA ARG A 37 4.95 6.97 0.48
C ARG A 37 3.65 7.68 0.77
N GLY A 38 3.06 7.42 1.94
CA GLY A 38 1.93 8.18 2.46
C GLY A 38 2.36 9.55 2.98
N TYR A 39 1.49 10.54 2.85
CA TYR A 39 1.70 11.89 3.36
C TYR A 39 0.37 12.55 3.71
N GLY A 40 0.44 13.61 4.53
CA GLY A 40 -0.75 14.33 4.99
C GLY A 40 -1.46 13.63 6.16
N THR A 41 -2.78 13.72 6.17
CA THR A 41 -3.61 13.18 7.27
C THR A 41 -3.71 11.66 7.22
N ARG A 42 -4.14 11.05 8.33
CA ARG A 42 -4.41 9.62 8.42
C ARG A 42 -5.34 9.12 7.30
N ASP A 43 -6.39 9.88 6.98
CA ASP A 43 -7.34 9.53 5.93
C ASP A 43 -6.72 9.63 4.53
N HIS A 44 -5.88 10.65 4.29
CA HIS A 44 -5.13 10.76 3.03
C HIS A 44 -4.18 9.56 2.86
N ILE A 45 -3.44 9.18 3.91
CA ILE A 45 -2.54 8.02 3.88
C ILE A 45 -3.31 6.72 3.55
N ARG A 46 -4.50 6.54 4.14
CA ARG A 46 -5.37 5.38 3.81
C ARG A 46 -5.83 5.42 2.35
N GLY A 47 -6.21 6.59 1.83
CA GLY A 47 -6.58 6.78 0.43
C GLY A 47 -5.44 6.42 -0.53
N ILE A 48 -4.21 6.84 -0.23
CA ILE A 48 -3.01 6.48 -1.00
C ILE A 48 -2.81 4.95 -1.00
N ALA A 49 -2.95 4.29 0.15
CA ALA A 49 -2.79 2.84 0.26
C ALA A 49 -3.82 2.09 -0.59
N VAL A 50 -5.10 2.46 -0.51
CA VAL A 50 -6.18 1.85 -1.31
C VAL A 50 -5.95 2.06 -2.80
N THR A 51 -5.68 3.29 -3.22
CA THR A 51 -5.48 3.63 -4.64
C THR A 51 -4.27 2.89 -5.21
N SER A 52 -3.18 2.80 -4.46
CA SER A 52 -1.97 2.08 -4.87
C SER A 52 -2.19 0.57 -4.95
N ALA A 53 -2.98 -0.01 -4.03
CA ALA A 53 -3.32 -1.43 -4.04
C ALA A 53 -4.18 -1.80 -5.26
N ILE A 54 -5.18 -0.97 -5.60
CA ILE A 54 -6.01 -1.15 -6.79
C ILE A 54 -5.18 -0.99 -8.07
N ASP A 55 -4.32 0.02 -8.16
CA ASP A 55 -3.46 0.20 -9.34
C ASP A 55 -2.47 -0.95 -9.52
N LEU A 56 -1.88 -1.46 -8.44
CA LEU A 56 -1.03 -2.66 -8.51
C LEU A 56 -1.82 -3.88 -9.00
N GLY A 57 -3.05 -4.07 -8.50
CA GLY A 57 -3.96 -5.10 -8.98
C GLY A 57 -4.27 -4.97 -10.48
N ARG A 58 -4.52 -3.76 -10.97
CA ARG A 58 -4.76 -3.49 -12.40
C ARG A 58 -3.53 -3.84 -13.25
N ARG A 59 -2.33 -3.48 -12.80
CA ARG A 59 -1.08 -3.74 -13.53
C ARG A 59 -0.77 -5.23 -13.63
N ILE A 60 -0.93 -5.99 -12.55
CA ILE A 60 -0.62 -7.43 -12.55
C ILE A 60 -1.62 -8.25 -13.39
N LEU A 61 -2.84 -7.74 -13.60
CA LEU A 61 -3.83 -8.35 -14.49
C LEU A 61 -3.56 -8.09 -15.96
N GLY A 62 -3.02 -6.91 -16.30
CA GLY A 62 -2.74 -6.50 -17.67
C GLY A 62 -1.36 -6.89 -18.21
N GLY A 63 -0.53 -7.51 -17.37
CA GLY A 63 0.81 -7.95 -17.73
C GLY A 63 0.95 -9.45 -17.88
#